data_AF-A0A6B3IHR3-F1
#
_entry.id   AF-A0A6B3IHR3-F1
#
_cell.length_a   1.000
_cell.length_b   1.000
_cell.length_c   1.000
_cell.angle_alpha   90.00
_cell.angle_beta   90.00
_cell.angle_gamma   90.00
#
_symmetry.space_group_name_H-M   'P 1'
#
loop_
_entity.id
_entity.type
_entity.pdbx_description
1 polymer ?
#
loop_
_entity_poly.entity_id
_entity_poly.type
_entity_poly.pdbx_seq_one_letter_code
_entity_poly.pdbx_strand_id
1 'polypeptide(L)'
;IVAGGPEDPPLRNMITYPRTVRDAQGRTVDKLLVFTYPGRANTRRLIGLTPEEQFAEVTPLLKTLWPTFPTASAEPFQIAERPYGFPIPAPGRYARSVQVLAEQRAPVVFAGDYFNSPTTEAALLSGYRAAETLTGTG
;
A
#
# COMPACT_ATOMS: atom_id res chain seq x y z
N ILE A 1 14.65 -4.71 -5.27
CA ILE A 1 13.22 -5.06 -5.19
C ILE A 1 13.08 -6.48 -5.71
N VAL A 2 12.94 -7.45 -4.81
CA VAL A 2 12.87 -8.87 -5.20
C VAL A 2 11.51 -9.10 -5.84
N ALA A 3 11.50 -9.53 -7.10
CA ALA A 3 10.30 -10.03 -7.76
C ALA A 3 9.86 -11.27 -6.98
N GLY A 4 8.69 -11.21 -6.32
CA GLY A 4 8.16 -12.35 -5.56
C GLY A 4 8.07 -13.58 -6.45
N GLY A 5 8.86 -14.60 -6.12
CA GLY A 5 8.87 -15.91 -6.75
C GLY A 5 7.86 -16.86 -6.08
N PRO A 6 8.03 -18.18 -6.27
CA PRO A 6 7.18 -19.23 -5.67
C PRO A 6 7.05 -19.17 -4.14
N GLU A 7 7.95 -18.45 -3.48
CA GLU A 7 8.07 -18.25 -2.02
C GLU A 7 7.24 -17.08 -1.48
N ASP A 8 6.34 -16.46 -2.26
CA ASP A 8 5.55 -15.32 -1.76
C ASP A 8 4.62 -15.77 -0.62
N PRO A 9 4.78 -15.24 0.60
CA PRO A 9 4.06 -15.74 1.75
C PRO A 9 2.56 -15.45 1.62
N PRO A 10 1.66 -16.30 2.18
CA PRO A 10 0.22 -16.05 2.14
C PRO A 10 -0.16 -14.67 2.69
N LEU A 11 0.60 -14.19 3.67
CA LEU A 11 0.51 -12.87 4.26
C LEU A 11 1.89 -12.23 4.31
N ARG A 12 2.04 -11.02 3.78
CA ARG A 12 3.33 -10.33 3.71
C ARG A 12 3.68 -9.61 4.99
N ASN A 13 2.71 -8.95 5.59
CA ASN A 13 2.93 -8.19 6.82
C ASN A 13 1.63 -8.04 7.61
N MET A 14 1.79 -7.97 8.93
CA MET A 14 0.73 -7.69 9.89
C MET A 14 1.26 -6.67 10.89
N ILE A 15 0.55 -5.55 11.04
CA ILE A 15 0.88 -4.48 11.99
C ILE A 15 -0.29 -4.36 12.96
N THR A 16 -0.01 -4.53 14.24
CA THR A 16 -1.00 -4.43 15.31
C THR A 16 -0.81 -3.13 16.08
N TYR A 17 -1.90 -2.41 16.31
CA TYR A 17 -1.87 -1.14 17.05
C TYR A 17 -2.96 -1.14 18.13
N PRO A 18 -2.61 -0.96 19.41
CA PRO A 18 -3.60 -0.90 20.48
C PRO A 18 -4.46 0.35 20.36
N ARG A 19 -5.77 0.19 20.56
CA ARG A 19 -6.76 1.27 20.51
C ARG A 19 -7.75 1.12 21.65
N THR A 20 -7.99 2.21 22.33
CA THR A 20 -9.11 2.32 23.26
C THR A 20 -10.31 2.88 22.49
N VAL A 21 -11.42 2.14 22.46
CA VAL A 21 -12.64 2.49 21.73
C VAL A 21 -13.86 2.39 22.65
N ARG A 22 -14.99 2.95 22.21
CA ARG A 22 -16.27 2.73 22.88
C ARG A 22 -17.00 1.56 22.25
N ASP A 23 -17.50 0.63 23.07
CA ASP A 23 -18.36 -0.46 22.61
C ASP A 23 -19.79 0.04 22.31
N ALA A 24 -20.67 -0.87 21.88
CA ALA A 24 -22.07 -0.57 21.58
C ALA A 24 -22.86 -0.05 22.80
N GLN A 25 -22.36 -0.28 24.02
CA GLN A 25 -22.94 0.17 25.29
C GLN A 25 -22.26 1.45 25.80
N GLY A 26 -21.36 2.06 25.01
CA GLY A 26 -20.64 3.28 25.36
C GLY A 26 -19.50 3.08 26.37
N ARG A 27 -19.19 1.84 26.75
CA ARG A 27 -18.10 1.52 27.68
C ARG A 27 -16.77 1.60 26.95
N THR A 28 -15.75 2.01 27.68
CA THR A 28 -14.38 2.06 27.16
C THR A 28 -13.80 0.65 27.17
N VAL A 29 -13.36 0.16 26.02
CA VAL A 29 -12.76 -1.17 25.85
C VAL A 29 -11.48 -1.07 25.02
N ASP A 30 -10.51 -1.92 25.35
CA ASP A 30 -9.29 -2.05 24.56
C ASP A 30 -9.50 -3.02 23.40
N LYS A 31 -9.16 -2.57 22.20
CA LYS A 31 -9.12 -3.35 20.97
C LYS A 31 -7.72 -3.26 20.34
N LEU A 32 -7.43 -4.18 19.43
CA LEU A 32 -6.27 -4.10 18.55
C LEU A 32 -6.75 -3.78 17.13
N LEU A 33 -6.25 -2.69 16.56
CA LEU A 33 -6.38 -2.43 15.13
C LEU A 33 -5.29 -3.22 14.40
N VAL A 34 -5.68 -4.05 13.45
CA VAL A 34 -4.79 -4.96 12.73
C VAL A 34 -4.77 -4.53 11.26
N PHE A 35 -3.64 -4.01 10.81
CA PHE A 35 -3.38 -3.78 9.39
C PHE A 35 -2.74 -5.03 8.81
N THR A 36 -3.30 -5.51 7.72
CA THR A 36 -2.83 -6.74 7.07
C THR A 36 -2.63 -6.51 5.58
N TYR A 37 -1.55 -7.08 5.06
CA TYR A 37 -1.19 -7.02 3.65
C TYR A 37 -1.03 -8.45 3.14
N PRO A 38 -2.01 -8.98 2.39
CA PRO A 38 -1.91 -10.32 1.80
C PRO A 38 -0.71 -10.43 0.84
N GLY A 39 -0.23 -11.65 0.62
CA GLY A 39 0.69 -11.95 -0.47
C GLY A 39 0.07 -11.68 -1.84
N ARG A 40 0.88 -11.49 -2.88
CA ARG A 40 0.45 -11.14 -4.23
C ARG A 40 -0.55 -12.14 -4.80
N ALA A 41 -0.33 -13.44 -4.57
CA ALA A 41 -1.23 -14.50 -5.03
C ALA A 41 -2.63 -14.33 -4.42
N ASN A 42 -2.70 -14.07 -3.12
CA ASN A 42 -3.95 -13.81 -2.42
C ASN A 42 -4.54 -12.45 -2.85
N THR A 43 -3.76 -11.38 -2.92
CA THR A 43 -4.23 -10.07 -3.40
C THR A 43 -4.89 -10.18 -4.78
N ARG A 44 -4.30 -10.92 -5.72
CA ARG A 44 -4.88 -11.12 -7.06
C ARG A 44 -6.22 -11.85 -7.04
N ARG A 45 -6.39 -12.82 -6.14
CA ARG A 45 -7.65 -13.54 -5.96
C ARG A 45 -8.73 -12.70 -5.28
N LEU A 46 -8.32 -11.78 -4.41
CA LEU A 46 -9.21 -10.94 -3.61
C LEU A 46 -9.74 -9.72 -4.38
N ILE A 47 -9.00 -9.23 -5.39
CA ILE A 47 -9.41 -8.09 -6.21
C ILE A 47 -10.79 -8.35 -6.84
N GLY A 48 -11.71 -7.40 -6.64
CA GLY A 48 -13.07 -7.48 -7.18
C GLY A 48 -14.07 -8.31 -6.35
N LEU A 49 -13.63 -8.99 -5.28
CA LEU A 49 -14.54 -9.63 -4.33
C LEU A 49 -15.19 -8.59 -3.41
N THR A 50 -16.31 -8.95 -2.77
CA THR A 50 -16.94 -8.07 -1.76
C THR A 50 -16.04 -7.90 -0.53
N PRO A 51 -16.17 -6.81 0.24
CA PRO A 51 -15.43 -6.65 1.49
C PRO A 51 -15.62 -7.82 2.46
N GLU A 52 -16.82 -8.39 2.53
CA GLU A 52 -17.15 -9.55 3.37
C GLU A 52 -16.37 -10.79 2.94
N GLU A 53 -16.32 -11.07 1.64
CA GLU A 53 -15.53 -12.18 1.07
C GLU A 53 -14.04 -11.96 1.29
N GLN A 54 -13.56 -10.73 1.07
CA GLN A 54 -12.15 -10.39 1.30
C GLN A 54 -11.75 -10.58 2.76
N PHE A 55 -12.61 -10.18 3.70
CA PHE A 55 -12.40 -10.38 5.13
C PHE A 55 -12.38 -11.88 5.49
N ALA A 56 -13.35 -12.65 5.00
CA ALA A 56 -13.48 -14.07 5.26
C ALA A 56 -12.27 -14.87 4.76
N GLU A 57 -11.72 -14.52 3.58
CA GLU A 57 -10.54 -15.17 3.00
C GLU A 57 -9.24 -14.75 3.68
N VAL A 58 -9.10 -13.49 4.11
CA VAL A 58 -7.85 -12.98 4.71
C VAL A 58 -7.72 -13.34 6.20
N THR A 59 -8.82 -13.35 6.95
CA THR A 59 -8.79 -13.55 8.41
C THR A 59 -8.10 -14.85 8.84
N PRO A 60 -8.35 -16.01 8.20
CA PRO A 60 -7.62 -17.25 8.51
C PRO A 60 -6.12 -17.15 8.27
N LEU A 61 -5.67 -16.36 7.28
CA LEU A 61 -4.26 -16.20 6.93
C LEU A 61 -3.47 -15.47 8.01
N LEU A 62 -4.11 -14.68 8.89
CA LEU A 62 -3.44 -13.97 9.98
C LEU A 62 -2.70 -14.94 10.93
N LYS A 63 -3.19 -16.19 11.04
CA LYS A 63 -2.54 -17.24 11.85
C LYS A 63 -1.17 -17.67 11.31
N THR A 64 -0.85 -17.35 10.06
CA THR A 64 0.48 -17.62 9.50
C THR A 64 1.57 -16.76 10.13
N LEU A 65 1.23 -15.55 10.60
CA LEU A 65 2.16 -14.65 11.31
C LEU A 65 1.90 -14.60 12.82
N TRP A 66 0.66 -14.83 13.27
CA TRP A 66 0.29 -14.89 14.68
C TRP A 66 -0.59 -16.12 14.95
N PRO A 67 0.00 -17.27 15.31
CA PRO A 67 -0.73 -18.54 15.46
C PRO A 67 -1.93 -18.50 16.41
N THR A 68 -1.85 -17.69 17.47
CA THR A 68 -2.92 -17.52 18.47
C THR A 68 -3.86 -16.35 18.19
N PHE A 69 -3.87 -15.81 16.96
CA PHE A 69 -4.75 -14.71 16.58
C PHE A 69 -6.23 -15.05 16.81
N PRO A 70 -7.01 -14.19 17.48
CA PRO A 70 -8.39 -14.47 17.86
C PRO A 70 -9.36 -14.25 16.70
N THR A 71 -9.31 -15.12 15.69
CA THR A 71 -10.13 -15.01 14.46
C THR A 71 -11.63 -14.91 14.72
N ALA A 72 -12.14 -15.56 15.78
CA ALA A 72 -13.57 -15.59 16.09
C ALA A 72 -14.13 -14.24 16.57
N SER A 73 -13.29 -13.36 17.12
CA SER A 73 -13.68 -12.02 17.57
C SER A 73 -13.15 -10.92 16.67
N ALA A 74 -12.57 -11.27 15.51
CA ALA A 74 -12.11 -10.29 14.54
C ALA A 74 -13.31 -9.69 13.81
N GLU A 75 -13.29 -8.38 13.61
CA GLU A 75 -14.34 -7.63 12.91
C GLU A 75 -13.69 -6.89 11.73
N PRO A 76 -14.35 -6.80 10.57
CA PRO A 76 -13.87 -5.95 9.49
C PRO A 76 -13.92 -4.49 9.94
N PHE A 77 -12.85 -3.74 9.68
CA PHE A 77 -12.82 -2.30 9.94
C PHE A 77 -12.91 -1.50 8.64
N GLN A 78 -11.88 -1.61 7.79
CA GLN A 78 -11.84 -1.00 6.48
C GLN A 78 -10.99 -1.86 5.55
N ILE A 79 -11.51 -2.13 4.36
CA ILE A 79 -10.79 -2.82 3.29
C ILE A 79 -10.60 -1.85 2.14
N ALA A 80 -9.35 -1.67 1.73
CA ALA A 80 -8.95 -0.71 0.72
C ALA A 80 -8.25 -1.44 -0.43
N GLU A 81 -8.94 -1.56 -1.55
CA GLU A 81 -8.34 -2.06 -2.78
C GLU A 81 -7.61 -0.92 -3.50
N ARG A 82 -6.38 -1.19 -3.96
CA ARG A 82 -5.57 -0.25 -4.73
C ARG A 82 -4.87 -0.98 -5.88
N PRO A 83 -5.58 -1.28 -6.99
CA PRO A 83 -5.01 -2.00 -8.13
C PRO A 83 -3.75 -1.34 -8.70
N TYR A 84 -3.68 -0.01 -8.62
CA TYR A 84 -2.55 0.82 -9.04
C TYR A 84 -2.02 1.66 -7.87
N GLY A 85 -1.86 1.02 -6.69
CA GLY A 85 -1.53 1.74 -5.45
C GLY A 85 -0.14 2.36 -5.39
N PHE A 86 0.81 1.85 -6.15
CA PHE A 86 2.16 2.41 -6.28
C PHE A 86 2.82 1.92 -7.58
N PRO A 87 3.78 2.67 -8.13
CA PRO A 87 4.48 2.25 -9.32
C PRO A 87 5.34 1.01 -9.06
N ILE A 88 5.06 -0.07 -9.81
CA ILE A 88 5.86 -1.29 -9.77
C ILE A 88 7.06 -1.13 -10.70
N PRO A 89 8.29 -1.47 -10.26
CA PRO A 89 9.43 -1.53 -11.15
C PRO A 89 9.17 -2.49 -12.31
N ALA A 90 9.32 -1.99 -13.54
CA ALA A 90 9.23 -2.77 -14.76
C ALA A 90 10.48 -2.50 -15.62
N PRO A 91 10.91 -3.46 -16.46
CA PRO A 91 11.99 -3.23 -17.42
C PRO A 91 11.74 -1.96 -18.24
N GLY A 92 12.77 -1.13 -18.40
CA GLY A 92 12.69 0.13 -19.16
C GLY A 92 11.97 1.29 -18.45
N ARG A 93 11.23 1.05 -17.36
CA ARG A 93 10.48 2.12 -16.66
C ARG A 93 11.38 3.27 -16.22
N TYR A 94 12.47 2.98 -15.52
CA TYR A 94 13.37 4.03 -15.01
C TYR A 94 14.06 4.80 -16.14
N ALA A 95 14.44 4.11 -17.23
CA ALA A 95 15.01 4.78 -18.40
C ALA A 95 13.99 5.77 -19.01
N ARG A 96 12.72 5.35 -19.12
CA ARG A 96 11.64 6.23 -19.57
C ARG A 96 11.39 7.39 -18.60
N SER A 97 11.40 7.15 -17.29
CA SER A 97 11.25 8.19 -16.28
C SER A 97 12.37 9.24 -16.38
N VAL A 98 13.62 8.82 -16.59
CA VAL A 98 14.77 9.73 -16.78
C VAL A 98 14.60 10.59 -18.04
N GLN A 99 14.18 9.99 -19.17
CA GLN A 99 13.89 10.74 -20.40
C GLN A 99 12.81 11.79 -20.17
N VAL A 100 11.68 11.39 -19.57
CA VAL A 100 10.57 12.32 -19.29
C VAL A 100 11.04 13.47 -18.39
N LEU A 101 11.81 13.19 -17.34
CA LEU A 101 12.34 14.22 -16.45
C LEU A 101 13.28 15.20 -17.16
N ALA A 102 14.12 14.73 -18.09
CA ALA A 102 15.05 15.58 -18.85
C ALA A 102 14.35 16.50 -19.86
N GLU A 103 13.18 16.09 -20.35
CA GLU A 103 12.40 16.80 -21.37
C GLU A 103 11.40 17.81 -20.77
N GLN A 104 11.17 17.82 -19.45
CA GLN A 104 10.17 18.69 -18.84
C GLN A 104 10.55 20.17 -18.93
N ARG A 105 9.56 21.00 -19.27
CA ARG A 105 9.69 22.46 -19.38
C ARG A 105 8.39 23.12 -18.92
N ALA A 106 8.46 24.35 -18.44
CA ALA A 106 7.27 25.17 -18.23
C ALA A 106 6.44 25.30 -19.52
N PRO A 107 5.10 25.49 -19.44
CA PRO A 107 4.32 25.73 -18.22
C PRO A 107 3.75 24.45 -17.57
N VAL A 108 4.04 23.26 -18.11
CA VAL A 108 3.48 21.99 -17.63
C VAL A 108 4.59 21.01 -17.32
N VAL A 109 4.62 20.55 -16.07
CA VAL A 109 5.60 19.60 -15.54
C VAL A 109 4.87 18.46 -14.83
N PHE A 110 5.46 17.27 -14.82
CA PHE A 110 4.94 16.10 -14.12
C PHE A 110 5.74 15.82 -12.86
N ALA A 111 5.03 15.62 -11.75
CA ALA A 111 5.59 15.21 -10.47
C ALA A 111 4.86 13.97 -9.93
N GLY A 112 5.58 13.17 -9.14
CA GLY A 112 5.08 11.96 -8.52
C GLY A 112 6.17 10.89 -8.35
N ASP A 113 5.89 9.93 -7.49
CA ASP A 113 6.68 8.71 -7.29
C ASP A 113 6.84 7.88 -8.59
N TYR A 114 5.95 8.09 -9.57
CA TYR A 114 6.02 7.48 -10.88
C TYR A 114 7.29 7.85 -11.69
N PHE A 115 7.95 8.97 -11.37
CA PHE A 115 9.14 9.43 -12.09
C PHE A 115 10.45 9.10 -11.40
N ASN A 116 10.40 8.47 -10.22
CA ASN A 116 11.60 8.09 -9.50
C ASN A 116 11.40 6.73 -8.82
N SER A 117 10.88 6.67 -7.59
CA SER A 117 10.64 5.42 -6.86
C SER A 117 9.34 5.49 -6.07
N PRO A 118 8.68 4.35 -5.72
CA PRO A 118 7.42 4.30 -4.97
C PRO A 118 7.62 4.64 -3.49
N THR A 119 8.12 5.84 -3.20
CA THR A 119 8.38 6.36 -1.86
C THR A 119 7.88 7.79 -1.74
N THR A 120 7.49 8.18 -0.53
CA THR A 120 7.02 9.54 -0.26
C THR A 120 8.13 10.55 -0.53
N GLU A 121 9.37 10.23 -0.14
CA GLU A 121 10.55 11.06 -0.36
C GLU A 121 10.79 11.31 -1.86
N ALA A 122 10.64 10.29 -2.70
CA ALA A 122 10.78 10.44 -4.14
C ALA A 122 9.66 11.28 -4.75
N ALA A 123 8.41 11.13 -4.26
CA ALA A 123 7.31 11.99 -4.66
C ALA A 123 7.60 13.46 -4.29
N LEU A 124 8.05 13.72 -3.06
CA LEU A 124 8.42 15.06 -2.60
C LEU A 124 9.55 15.67 -3.45
N LEU A 125 10.63 14.92 -3.68
CA LEU A 125 11.75 15.37 -4.50
C LEU A 125 11.32 15.70 -5.93
N SER A 126 10.43 14.90 -6.52
CA SER A 126 9.90 15.18 -7.86
C SER A 126 9.05 16.46 -7.89
N GLY A 127 8.27 16.73 -6.83
CA GLY A 127 7.50 17.97 -6.69
C GLY A 127 8.40 19.20 -6.55
N TYR A 128 9.48 19.09 -5.79
CA TYR A 128 10.49 20.14 -5.67
C TYR A 128 11.11 20.52 -7.02
N ARG A 129 11.57 19.52 -7.80
CA ARG A 129 12.15 19.74 -9.14
C ARG A 129 11.15 20.31 -10.15
N ALA A 130 9.90 19.88 -10.06
CA ALA A 130 8.82 20.45 -10.87
C ALA A 130 8.63 21.94 -10.57
N ALA A 131 8.64 22.33 -9.29
CA ALA A 131 8.55 23.74 -8.89
C ALA A 131 9.74 24.58 -9.39
N GLU A 132 10.98 24.07 -9.29
CA GLU A 132 12.17 24.73 -9.86
C GLU A 132 12.04 24.94 -11.36
N THR A 133 11.57 23.91 -12.08
CA THR A 133 11.39 23.96 -13.55
C THR A 133 10.32 24.99 -13.96
N LEU A 134 9.25 25.14 -13.17
CA LEU A 134 8.19 26.11 -13.43
C LEU A 134 8.60 27.55 -13.13
N THR A 135 9.43 27.74 -12.10
CA THR A 135 9.83 29.07 -11.61
C THR A 135 11.16 29.56 -12.18
N GLY A 136 11.91 28.68 -12.85
CA GLY A 136 13.21 29.01 -13.44
C GLY A 136 14.33 29.18 -12.41
N THR A 137 14.17 28.61 -11.21
CA THR A 137 15.09 28.78 -10.08
C THR A 137 16.12 27.64 -9.94
N GLY A 138 16.25 26.76 -10.94
CA GLY A 138 17.13 25.58 -10.92
C GLY A 138 18.13 25.55 -12.06
#